data_AF-A0A0F9TEP4-F1
#
_entry.id   AF-A0A0F9TEP4-F1
#
_cell.length_a   1.000
_cell.length_b   1.000
_cell.length_c   1.000
_cell.angle_alpha   90.00
_cell.angle_beta   90.00
_cell.angle_gamma   90.00
#
_symmetry.space_group_name_H-M   'P 1'
#
loop_
_entity.id
_entity.type
_entity.pdbx_description
1 polymer ?
#
loop_
_entity_poly.entity_id
_entity_poly.type
_entity_poly.pdbx_seq_one_letter_code
_entity_poly.pdbx_strand_id
1 'polypeptide(L)'
;MTNKLEVYKCEVCGIVAETLDEGAGEMICCGQPMQLMAERTGDPAEEKHVPFVEPLADGIIVRLGQNAAHPMEPTHFIQWVEVIVPDGRTNRQFLTPGQEPHARFTGVDPDGLIVRAMCNVHGLWRS
;
A
#
# COMPACT_ATOMS: atom_id res chain seq x y z
N MET A 1 12.68 5.72 16.74
CA MET A 1 12.08 4.38 16.84
C MET A 1 11.28 4.15 15.58
N THR A 2 11.56 3.06 14.88
CA THR A 2 10.82 2.58 13.71
C THR A 2 10.03 1.35 14.13
N ASN A 3 8.75 1.28 13.79
CA ASN A 3 7.90 0.12 14.07
C ASN A 3 7.81 -0.80 12.86
N LYS A 4 7.57 -2.09 13.11
CA LYS A 4 7.42 -3.09 12.05
C LYS A 4 6.31 -2.68 11.06
N LEU A 5 6.58 -2.87 9.76
CA LEU A 5 5.73 -2.51 8.61
C LEU A 5 5.52 -1.00 8.37
N GLU A 6 6.14 -0.11 9.14
CA GLU A 6 6.14 1.31 8.79
C GLU A 6 6.91 1.54 7.48
N VAL A 7 6.33 2.37 6.62
CA VAL A 7 6.89 2.74 5.32
C VAL A 7 7.45 4.15 5.40
N TYR A 8 8.68 4.34 4.95
CA TYR A 8 9.37 5.63 4.93
C TYR A 8 9.79 6.00 3.51
N LYS A 9 9.72 7.29 3.18
CA LYS A 9 10.17 7.84 1.89
C LYS A 9 11.17 8.95 2.09
N CYS A 10 12.26 8.92 1.34
CA CYS A 10 13.17 10.05 1.24
C CYS A 10 12.59 11.07 0.24
N GLU A 11 12.27 12.27 0.70
CA GLU A 11 11.71 13.33 -0.17
C GLU A 11 12.74 13.93 -1.13
N VAL A 12 14.04 13.63 -0.96
CA VAL A 12 15.11 14.09 -1.86
C VAL A 12 15.35 13.13 -3.02
N CYS A 13 15.63 11.86 -2.74
CA CYS A 13 16.01 10.88 -3.76
C CYS A 13 14.89 9.91 -4.15
N GLY A 14 13.77 9.91 -3.42
CA GLY A 14 12.61 9.06 -3.71
C GLY A 14 12.74 7.60 -3.26
N ILE A 15 13.83 7.21 -2.58
CA ILE A 15 13.95 5.87 -1.98
C ILE A 15 12.80 5.66 -1.00
N VAL A 16 12.14 4.51 -1.12
CA VAL A 16 11.11 4.04 -0.19
C VAL A 16 11.64 2.79 0.50
N ALA A 17 11.48 2.73 1.82
CA ALA A 17 11.89 1.60 2.64
C ALA A 17 10.73 1.17 3.55
N GLU A 18 10.69 -0.12 3.87
CA GLU A 18 9.78 -0.67 4.87
C GLU A 18 10.60 -1.28 6.00
N THR A 19 10.12 -1.08 7.22
CA THR A 19 10.71 -1.64 8.43
C THR A 19 10.32 -3.11 8.59
N LEU A 20 11.27 -4.03 8.47
CA LEU A 20 11.02 -5.47 8.66
C LEU A 20 11.07 -5.90 10.13
N ASP A 21 11.92 -5.23 10.93
CA ASP A 21 12.03 -5.40 12.38
C ASP A 21 12.14 -4.03 13.05
N GLU A 22 11.52 -3.90 14.21
CA GLU A 22 11.52 -2.64 14.97
C GLU A 22 12.91 -2.28 15.50
N GLY A 23 13.16 -0.98 15.71
CA GLY A 23 14.45 -0.51 16.19
C GLY A 23 14.36 0.87 16.81
N ALA A 24 15.28 1.18 17.73
CA ALA A 24 15.29 2.47 18.42
C ALA A 24 15.74 3.65 17.52
N GLY A 25 16.45 3.35 16.42
CA GLY A 25 17.03 4.35 15.52
C GLY A 25 16.00 5.18 14.74
N GLU A 26 16.52 6.18 14.03
CA GLU A 26 15.80 6.98 13.04
C GLU A 26 16.32 6.59 11.64
N MET A 27 15.40 6.48 10.66
CA MET A 27 15.77 6.14 9.30
C MET A 27 16.26 7.40 8.57
N ILE A 28 17.55 7.45 8.22
CA ILE A 28 18.18 8.61 7.58
C ILE A 28 18.54 8.28 6.13
N CYS A 29 18.18 9.17 5.20
CA CYS A 29 18.60 9.11 3.80
C CYS A 29 18.90 10.52 3.30
N CYS A 30 19.95 10.67 2.48
CA CYS A 30 20.41 12.00 1.99
C CYS A 30 20.69 13.02 3.12
N GLY A 31 21.19 12.53 4.27
CA GLY A 31 21.56 13.38 5.41
C GLY A 31 20.40 13.94 6.22
N GLN A 32 19.16 13.48 6.00
CA GLN A 32 17.99 13.90 6.76
C GLN A 32 17.08 12.72 7.12
N PRO A 33 16.22 12.86 8.14
CA PRO A 33 15.20 11.87 8.45
C PRO A 33 14.29 11.60 7.23
N MET A 34 13.98 10.33 6.98
CA MET A 34 12.98 9.96 5.98
C MET A 34 11.58 10.27 6.51
N GLN A 35 10.67 10.65 5.61
CA GLN A 35 9.27 10.92 5.93
C GLN A 35 8.54 9.60 6.20
N LEU A 36 7.89 9.48 7.36
CA LEU A 36 6.94 8.39 7.62
C LEU A 36 5.71 8.56 6.72
N MET A 37 5.43 7.55 5.91
CA MET A 37 4.24 7.49 5.07
C MET A 37 3.07 6.98 5.92
N ALA A 38 2.50 7.85 6.75
CA ALA A 38 1.38 7.50 7.62
C ALA A 38 0.18 6.99 6.79
N GLU A 39 -0.40 5.87 7.25
CA GLU A 39 -1.56 5.26 6.62
C GLU A 39 -2.77 6.19 6.68
N ARG A 40 -3.37 6.46 5.52
CA ARG A 40 -4.62 7.20 5.39
C ARG A 40 -5.78 6.24 5.18
N THR A 41 -6.96 6.62 5.65
CA THR A 41 -8.20 5.82 5.57
C THR A 41 -9.33 6.74 5.09
N GLY A 42 -10.41 6.12 4.60
CA GLY A 42 -11.61 6.81 4.13
C GLY A 42 -12.65 5.79 3.66
N ASP A 43 -13.74 6.28 3.07
CA ASP A 43 -14.75 5.42 2.45
C ASP A 43 -14.28 4.96 1.05
N PRO A 44 -14.10 3.66 0.77
CA PRO A 44 -13.70 3.17 -0.55
C PRO A 44 -14.72 3.48 -1.68
N ALA A 45 -15.97 3.79 -1.34
CA ALA A 45 -16.99 4.22 -2.28
C ALA A 45 -16.73 5.65 -2.81
N GLU A 46 -16.07 6.49 -2.03
CA GLU A 46 -15.83 7.89 -2.34
C GLU A 46 -14.36 8.15 -2.69
N GLU A 47 -13.45 7.49 -1.97
CA GLU A 47 -12.02 7.69 -2.07
C GLU A 47 -11.37 6.64 -2.99
N LYS A 48 -10.66 7.13 -4.02
CA LYS A 48 -10.05 6.28 -5.04
C LYS A 48 -8.80 5.56 -4.57
N HIS A 49 -8.30 5.92 -3.39
CA HIS A 49 -7.06 5.37 -2.85
C HIS A 49 -7.29 4.29 -1.79
N VAL A 50 -8.48 4.23 -1.17
CA VAL A 50 -8.76 3.24 -0.15
C VAL A 50 -8.95 1.87 -0.82
N PRO A 51 -8.22 0.83 -0.41
CA PRO A 51 -8.35 -0.49 -1.00
C PRO A 51 -9.74 -1.08 -0.75
N PHE A 52 -10.43 -1.46 -1.83
CA PHE A 52 -11.69 -2.17 -1.80
C PHE A 52 -11.43 -3.67 -2.04
N VAL A 53 -11.77 -4.50 -1.06
CA VAL A 53 -11.51 -5.95 -1.08
C VAL A 53 -12.74 -6.70 -1.56
N GLU A 54 -12.59 -7.50 -2.61
CA GLU A 54 -13.62 -8.38 -3.14
C GLU A 54 -13.17 -9.85 -3.01
N PRO A 55 -13.93 -10.70 -2.31
CA PRO A 55 -13.64 -12.13 -2.22
C PRO A 55 -13.76 -12.83 -3.59
N LEU A 56 -12.87 -13.78 -3.83
CA LEU A 56 -12.89 -14.71 -4.95
C LEU A 56 -12.91 -16.16 -4.43
N ALA A 57 -13.24 -17.11 -5.30
CA ALA A 57 -13.27 -18.53 -4.93
C ALA A 57 -11.91 -19.07 -4.46
N ASP A 58 -10.81 -18.48 -4.92
CA ASP A 58 -9.44 -18.92 -4.63
C ASP A 58 -8.58 -17.84 -3.93
N GLY A 59 -9.20 -16.80 -3.39
CA GLY A 59 -8.50 -15.71 -2.70
C GLY A 59 -9.28 -14.40 -2.74
N ILE A 60 -8.61 -13.30 -3.06
CA ILE A 60 -9.22 -11.97 -3.15
C ILE A 60 -8.72 -11.20 -4.38
N ILE A 61 -9.51 -10.22 -4.80
CA ILE A 61 -9.04 -9.10 -5.63
C ILE A 61 -9.21 -7.80 -4.85
N VAL A 62 -8.16 -6.99 -4.86
CA VAL A 62 -8.13 -5.66 -4.24
C VAL A 62 -8.19 -4.64 -5.36
N ARG A 63 -9.17 -3.74 -5.35
CA ARG A 63 -9.32 -2.64 -6.30
C ARG A 63 -9.09 -1.30 -5.64
N LEU A 64 -8.52 -0.34 -6.37
CA LEU A 64 -8.31 1.03 -5.89
C LEU A 64 -9.35 1.95 -6.53
N GLY A 65 -10.32 2.32 -5.68
CA GLY A 65 -11.56 2.99 -6.06
C GLY A 65 -12.68 1.99 -6.35
N GLN A 66 -13.75 2.03 -5.56
CA GLN A 66 -14.92 1.17 -5.75
C GLN A 66 -15.82 1.71 -6.88
N ASN A 67 -16.25 2.97 -6.77
CA ASN A 67 -17.15 3.61 -7.74
C ASN A 67 -16.41 4.24 -8.92
N ALA A 68 -15.18 4.72 -8.69
CA ALA A 68 -14.36 5.33 -9.71
C ALA A 68 -12.90 4.89 -9.54
N ALA A 69 -12.35 4.26 -10.57
CA ALA A 69 -10.99 3.73 -10.56
C ALA A 69 -9.94 4.84 -10.32
N HIS A 70 -8.91 4.50 -9.54
CA HIS A 70 -7.71 5.34 -9.42
C HIS A 70 -7.00 5.47 -10.79
N PRO A 71 -6.45 6.65 -11.15
CA PRO A 71 -5.65 6.80 -12.36
C PRO A 71 -4.41 5.89 -12.37
N MET A 72 -4.02 5.39 -13.55
CA MET A 72 -2.80 4.58 -13.70
C MET A 72 -1.90 5.19 -14.77
N GLU A 73 -1.67 6.49 -14.67
CA GLU A 73 -0.87 7.27 -15.63
C GLU A 73 0.62 7.28 -15.25
N PRO A 74 1.56 7.52 -16.19
CA PRO A 74 2.99 7.53 -15.90
C PRO A 74 3.41 8.48 -14.75
N THR A 75 2.66 9.56 -14.55
CA THR A 75 2.92 10.54 -13.48
C THR A 75 2.04 10.36 -12.25
N HIS A 76 0.99 9.54 -12.30
CA HIS A 76 0.04 9.34 -11.21
C HIS A 76 -0.57 7.93 -11.28
N PHE A 77 -0.06 7.03 -10.43
CA PHE A 77 -0.46 5.63 -10.41
C PHE A 77 -0.27 5.00 -9.03
N ILE A 78 -0.93 3.86 -8.82
CA ILE A 78 -0.70 2.99 -7.68
C ILE A 78 0.59 2.21 -7.93
N GLN A 79 1.58 2.36 -7.06
CA GLN A 79 2.88 1.70 -7.18
C GLN A 79 2.81 0.24 -6.76
N TRP A 80 2.04 -0.05 -5.70
CA TRP A 80 1.88 -1.40 -5.18
C TRP A 80 0.63 -1.50 -4.31
N VAL A 81 0.18 -2.75 -4.16
CA VAL A 81 -0.85 -3.19 -3.21
C VAL A 81 -0.23 -4.24 -2.31
N GLU A 82 -0.55 -4.19 -1.03
CA GLU A 82 -0.08 -5.13 -0.04
C GLU A 82 -1.24 -5.67 0.80
N VAL A 83 -1.16 -6.96 1.13
CA VAL A 83 -2.10 -7.65 1.99
C VAL A 83 -1.32 -8.27 3.15
N ILE A 84 -1.70 -7.90 4.37
CA ILE A 84 -1.18 -8.43 5.63
C ILE A 84 -2.25 -9.33 6.21
N VAL A 85 -1.94 -10.62 6.34
CA VAL A 85 -2.84 -11.67 6.80
C VAL A 85 -2.68 -11.85 8.31
N PRO A 86 -3.76 -12.13 9.07
CA PRO A 86 -3.68 -12.36 10.53
C PRO A 86 -2.68 -13.43 10.97
N ASP A 87 -2.34 -14.38 10.10
CA ASP A 87 -1.35 -15.43 10.34
C ASP A 87 0.11 -14.96 10.22
N GLY A 88 0.33 -13.66 9.95
CA GLY A 88 1.64 -13.03 9.86
C GLY A 88 2.24 -13.03 8.46
N ARG A 89 1.57 -13.59 7.44
CA ARG A 89 2.00 -13.47 6.05
C ARG A 89 1.77 -12.05 5.53
N THR A 90 2.72 -11.55 4.75
CA THR A 90 2.58 -10.30 3.98
C THR A 90 2.83 -10.60 2.51
N ASN A 91 1.90 -10.20 1.65
CA ASN A 91 2.00 -10.34 0.20
C ASN A 91 1.95 -8.97 -0.46
N ARG A 92 2.89 -8.66 -1.36
CA ARG A 92 2.93 -7.40 -2.10
C ARG A 92 2.93 -7.64 -3.61
N GLN A 93 2.03 -6.97 -4.31
CA GLN A 93 1.98 -6.91 -5.76
C GLN A 93 2.34 -5.49 -6.21
N PHE A 94 3.43 -5.37 -6.99
CA PHE A 94 3.75 -4.12 -7.68
C PHE A 94 2.86 -3.94 -8.90
N LEU A 95 2.49 -2.70 -9.18
CA LEU A 95 1.75 -2.31 -10.37
C LEU A 95 2.57 -1.30 -11.18
N THR A 96 2.23 -1.16 -12.46
CA THR A 96 2.87 -0.22 -13.37
C THR A 96 1.83 0.65 -14.07
N PRO A 97 2.19 1.85 -14.54
CA PRO A 97 1.30 2.67 -15.36
C PRO A 97 0.70 1.89 -16.54
N GLY A 98 -0.56 2.19 -16.87
CA GLY A 98 -1.35 1.55 -17.92
C GLY A 98 -2.04 0.25 -17.52
N GLN A 99 -1.73 -0.32 -16.35
CA GLN A 99 -2.48 -1.46 -15.81
C GLN A 99 -3.80 -1.00 -15.19
N GLU A 100 -4.74 -1.93 -15.05
CA GLU A 100 -5.91 -1.70 -14.19
C GLU A 100 -5.46 -1.55 -12.73
N PRO A 101 -6.07 -0.65 -11.94
CA PRO A 101 -5.68 -0.39 -10.55
C PRO A 101 -6.24 -1.47 -9.60
N HIS A 102 -5.81 -2.71 -9.82
CA HIS A 102 -6.16 -3.84 -8.97
C HIS A 102 -5.02 -4.84 -8.81
N ALA A 103 -5.07 -5.63 -7.74
CA ALA A 103 -4.15 -6.73 -7.49
C ALA A 103 -4.91 -7.96 -6.99
N ARG A 104 -4.57 -9.15 -7.49
CA ARG A 104 -5.17 -10.42 -7.07
C ARG A 104 -4.21 -11.18 -6.17
N PHE A 105 -4.73 -11.74 -5.09
CA PHE A 105 -3.96 -12.56 -4.15
C PHE A 105 -4.68 -13.89 -3.96
N THR A 106 -4.04 -14.99 -4.32
CA THR A 106 -4.60 -16.34 -4.16
C THR A 106 -4.23 -16.93 -2.80
N GLY A 107 -5.07 -17.84 -2.27
CA GLY A 107 -4.82 -18.49 -0.98
C GLY A 107 -4.85 -17.53 0.23
N VAL A 108 -5.62 -16.45 0.10
CA VAL A 108 -5.84 -15.44 1.12
C VAL A 108 -7.31 -15.44 1.52
N ASP A 109 -7.58 -15.59 2.82
CA ASP A 109 -8.91 -15.42 3.39
C ASP A 109 -9.20 -13.91 3.53
N PRO A 110 -10.36 -13.40 3.08
CA PRO A 110 -10.72 -11.98 3.23
C PRO A 110 -10.89 -11.53 4.70
N ASP A 111 -11.11 -12.44 5.64
CA ASP A 111 -11.43 -12.08 7.01
C ASP A 111 -10.20 -11.57 7.80
N GLY A 112 -10.36 -10.38 8.40
CA GLY A 112 -9.35 -9.80 9.29
C GLY A 112 -8.08 -9.27 8.61
N LEU A 113 -8.09 -9.16 7.28
CA LEU A 113 -6.97 -8.60 6.53
C LEU A 113 -6.73 -7.13 6.85
N ILE A 114 -5.47 -6.73 6.76
CA ILE A 114 -5.10 -5.34 6.55
C ILE A 114 -4.64 -5.21 5.11
N VAL A 115 -5.21 -4.28 4.37
CA VAL A 115 -4.85 -4.05 2.97
C VAL A 115 -4.34 -2.63 2.80
N ARG A 116 -3.19 -2.49 2.13
CA ARG A 116 -2.52 -1.21 1.93
C ARG A 116 -2.25 -0.96 0.45
N ALA A 117 -2.24 0.31 0.05
CA ALA A 117 -1.82 0.70 -1.28
C ALA A 117 -1.06 2.02 -1.27
N MET A 118 -0.03 2.10 -2.12
CA MET A 118 0.80 3.30 -2.26
C MET A 118 0.51 3.99 -3.59
N CYS A 119 -0.01 5.21 -3.53
CA CYS A 119 -0.04 6.12 -4.66
C CYS A 119 1.25 6.95 -4.69
N ASN A 120 1.87 7.09 -5.86
CA ASN A 120 3.11 7.85 -5.98
C ASN A 120 2.95 9.35 -5.64
N VAL A 121 1.74 9.89 -5.79
CA VAL A 121 1.38 11.29 -5.49
C VAL A 121 0.73 11.43 -4.11
N HIS A 122 -0.23 10.56 -3.77
CA HIS A 122 -1.09 10.74 -2.59
C HIS A 122 -0.74 9.87 -1.38
N GLY A 123 0.36 9.11 -1.46
CA GLY A 123 0.94 8.37 -0.34
C GLY A 123 0.26 7.04 -0.03
N LEU A 124 0.37 6.61 1.22
CA LEU A 124 -0.06 5.29 1.70
C LEU A 124 -1.50 5.33 2.22
N TRP A 125 -2.30 4.37 1.78
CA TRP A 125 -3.70 4.21 2.17
C TRP A 125 -3.98 2.80 2.65
N ARG A 126 -5.00 2.65 3.51
CA ARG A 126 -5.35 1.40 4.17
C ARG A 126 -6.87 1.22 4.29
N SER A 127 -7.31 -0.05 4.21
CA SER A 127 -8.60 -0.55 4.73
C SER A 127 -8.44 -1.59 5.84
#